data_AF-A0A7K0LPE9-F1
#
_entry.id   AF-A0A7K0LPE9-F1
#
_cell.length_a   1.000
_cell.length_b   1.000
_cell.length_c   1.000
_cell.angle_alpha   90.00
_cell.angle_beta   90.00
_cell.angle_gamma   90.00
#
_symmetry.space_group_name_H-M   'P 1'
#
loop_
_entity.id
_entity.type
_entity.pdbx_description
1 polymer ?
#
loop_
_entity_poly.entity_id
_entity_poly.type
_entity_poly.pdbx_seq_one_letter_code
_entity_poly.pdbx_strand_id
1 'polypeptide(L)' 'VVAVQRELGVPVKLVGLGEGPDDLAPFDAEEFVAALVG' A
#
# COMPACT_ATOMS: atom_id res chain seq x y z
N VAL A 1 3.81 4.38 -3.11
CA VAL A 1 3.97 4.16 -1.65
C VAL A 1 5.29 4.73 -1.13
N VAL A 2 6.45 4.20 -1.52
CA VAL A 2 7.77 4.56 -0.96
C VAL A 2 8.09 6.06 -1.03
N ALA A 3 7.94 6.69 -2.20
CA ALA A 3 8.23 8.12 -2.37
C ALA A 3 7.29 9.01 -1.54
N VAL A 4 6.00 8.65 -1.47
CA VAL A 4 4.99 9.41 -0.73
C VAL A 4 5.22 9.32 0.78
N GLN A 5 5.54 8.13 1.30
CA GLN A 5 5.87 7.98 2.72
C GLN A 5 7.12 8.77 3.11
N ARG A 6 8.15 8.75 2.25
CA ARG A 6 9.38 9.51 2.50
C ARG A 6 9.14 11.02 2.56
N GLU A 7 8.25 11.52 1.71
CA GLU A 7 7.92 12.94 1.65
C GLU A 7 7.05 13.38 2.84
N LEU A 8 6.04 12.58 3.19
CA LEU A 8 5.04 12.99 4.18
C LEU A 8 5.34 12.51 5.61
N GLY A 9 6.26 11.55 5.78
CA GLY A 9 6.65 11.02 7.09
C GLY A 9 5.54 10.23 7.82
N VAL A 10 4.47 9.84 7.12
CA VAL A 10 3.31 9.15 7.70
C VAL A 10 3.15 7.73 7.16
N PRO A 11 2.65 6.77 7.97
CA PRO A 11 2.42 5.41 7.54
C PRO A 11 1.23 5.31 6.57
N VAL A 12 1.36 4.48 5.53
CA VAL A 12 0.20 4.04 4.74
C VAL A 12 -0.51 2.95 5.54
N LYS A 13 -1.82 3.11 5.74
CA LYS A 13 -2.63 2.17 6.54
C LYS A 13 -3.52 1.26 5.69
N LEU A 14 -3.99 1.78 4.56
CA LEU A 14 -4.91 1.09 3.67
C LEU A 14 -4.45 1.21 2.23
N VAL A 15 -4.77 0.21 1.43
CA VAL A 15 -4.52 0.14 -0.01
C VAL A 15 -5.79 -0.29 -0.73
N GLY A 16 -6.03 0.27 -1.91
CA GLY A 16 -7.11 -0.17 -2.79
C GLY A 16 -6.67 -1.36 -3.64
N LEU A 17 -7.47 -2.42 -3.65
CA LEU A 17 -7.26 -3.64 -4.45
C LEU A 17 -8.13 -3.68 -5.71
N GLY A 18 -9.00 -2.69 -5.90
CA GLY A 18 -9.98 -2.58 -6.98
C GLY A 18 -10.77 -1.27 -6.90
N GLU A 19 -11.85 -1.16 -7.70
CA GLU A 19 -12.69 0.04 -7.79
C GLU A 19 -13.98 -0.05 -6.96
N GLY A 20 -14.29 -1.21 -6.41
CA GLY A 20 -15.46 -1.43 -5.57
C GLY A 20 -15.36 -0.71 -4.22
N PRO A 21 -16.52 -0.39 -3.61
CA PRO A 21 -16.55 0.30 -2.31
C PRO A 21 -15.89 -0.50 -1.17
N ASP A 22 -15.80 -1.82 -1.33
CA ASP A 22 -15.25 -2.75 -0.35
C ASP A 22 -13.81 -3.18 -0.64
N ASP A 23 -13.18 -2.65 -1.71
CA ASP A 23 -11.84 -3.07 -2.16
C ASP A 23 -10.71 -2.39 -1.36
N LEU A 24 -10.96 -2.01 -0.11
CA LEU A 24 -9.95 -1.47 0.79
C LEU A 24 -9.42 -2.56 1.73
N ALA A 25 -8.12 -2.73 1.75
CA ALA A 25 -7.43 -3.67 2.62
C ALA A 25 -6.34 -2.98 3.46
N PRO A 26 -5.96 -3.55 4.61
CA PRO A 26 -4.75 -3.14 5.33
C PRO A 26 -3.52 -3.19 4.41
N PHE A 27 -2.65 -2.19 4.52
CA PHE A 27 -1.39 -2.20 3.78
C PHE A 27 -0.38 -3.14 4.46
N ASP A 28 0.14 -4.11 3.70
CA ASP A 28 1.24 -5.00 4.09
C ASP A 28 2.51 -4.67 3.29
N ALA A 29 3.59 -4.32 3.98
CA ALA A 29 4.84 -3.94 3.35
C ALA A 29 5.62 -5.14 2.78
N GLU A 30 5.53 -6.32 3.41
CA GLU A 30 6.21 -7.52 2.94
C GLU A 30 5.55 -8.01 1.65
N GLU A 31 4.22 -8.05 1.61
CA GLU A 31 3.46 -8.42 0.41
C GLU A 31 3.72 -7.42 -0.74
N PHE A 32 3.70 -6.12 -0.44
CA PHE A 32 3.98 -5.09 -1.43
C PHE A 32 5.39 -5.23 -2.05
N VAL A 33 6.41 -5.51 -1.23
CA VAL A 33 7.77 -5.73 -1.73
C VAL A 33 7.85 -7.01 -2.54
N ALA A 34 7.25 -8.11 -2.06
CA ALA A 34 7.23 -9.38 -2.78
C ALA A 34 6.61 -9.24 -4.18
N ALA A 35 5.50 -8.51 -4.30
CA ALA A 35 4.84 -8.23 -5.58
C ALA A 35 5.67 -7.35 -6.54
N LEU A 36 6.64 -6.57 -6.03
CA LEU A 36 7.54 -5.76 -6.87
C LEU A 36 8.75 -6.54 -7.39
N VAL A 37 9.16 -7.60 -6.70
CA VAL A 37 10.40 -8.35 -7.01
C VAL A 37 10.16 -9.75 -7.57
N GLY A 38 8.92 -10.27 -7.50
CA GLY A 38 8.49 -11.51 -8.14
C GLY A 38 8.15 -11.30 -9.62
#